data_AF-A0A553JGR0-F1
#
_entry.id   AF-A0A553JGR0-F1
#
_cell.length_a   1.000
_cell.length_b   1.000
_cell.length_c   1.000
_cell.angle_alpha   90.00
_cell.angle_beta   90.00
_cell.angle_gamma   90.00
#
_symmetry.space_group_name_H-M   'P 1'
#
loop_
_entity.id
_entity.type
_entity.pdbx_description
1 polymer ?
#
loop_
_entity_poly.entity_id
_entity_poly.type
_entity_poly.pdbx_seq_one_letter_code
_entity_poly.pdbx_strand_id
1 'polypeptide(L)'
;MWWRVTIITLAYLLLGAHFMRYGQMFICAAYVGAPLLLMLKHSTLTRLLQIVLAVSALFVWGLSSYDYVQMRIAMDMPWYRLSAIMSLVTLFTVLASLCCNGLIAKWNKARSLA
;
A
#
# COMPACT_ATOMS: atom_id res chain seq x y z
N MET A 1 1.90 -3.13 -18.79
CA MET A 1 2.68 -2.59 -17.65
C MET A 1 1.87 -1.59 -16.83
N TRP A 2 1.02 -0.79 -17.48
CA TRP A 2 0.13 0.19 -16.85
C TRP A 2 -0.66 -0.35 -15.67
N TRP A 3 -1.31 -1.52 -15.81
CA TRP A 3 -2.12 -2.10 -14.74
C TRP A 3 -1.37 -2.30 -13.40
N ARG A 4 -0.09 -2.73 -13.42
CA ARG A 4 0.71 -2.90 -12.19
C ARG A 4 1.00 -1.55 -11.54
N VAL A 5 1.37 -0.55 -12.34
CA VAL A 5 1.63 0.80 -11.87
C VAL A 5 0.35 1.41 -11.29
N THR A 6 -0.81 1.20 -11.94
CA THR A 6 -2.10 1.65 -11.45
C THR A 6 -2.45 1.03 -10.10
N ILE A 7 -2.27 -0.28 -9.92
CA ILE A 7 -2.52 -0.96 -8.64
C ILE A 7 -1.61 -0.42 -7.52
N ILE A 8 -0.30 -0.28 -7.79
CA ILE A 8 0.65 0.25 -6.82
C ILE A 8 0.31 1.69 -6.45
N THR A 9 -0.02 2.51 -7.44
CA THR A 9 -0.42 3.91 -7.24
C THR A 9 -1.69 4.00 -6.40
N LEU A 10 -2.71 3.21 -6.70
CA LEU A 10 -3.95 3.16 -5.92
C LEU A 10 -3.69 2.73 -4.46
N ALA A 11 -2.83 1.75 -4.23
CA ALA A 11 -2.47 1.33 -2.87
C ALA A 11 -1.80 2.48 -2.09
N TYR A 12 -0.88 3.21 -2.73
CA TYR A 12 -0.26 4.40 -2.14
C TYR A 12 -1.25 5.54 -1.86
N LEU A 13 -2.19 5.79 -2.78
CA LEU A 13 -3.22 6.80 -2.59
C LEU A 13 -4.19 6.45 -1.45
N LEU A 14 -4.58 5.18 -1.32
CA LEU A 14 -5.40 4.69 -0.20
C LEU A 14 -4.70 4.92 1.15
N LEU A 15 -3.40 4.64 1.22
CA LEU A 15 -2.57 4.92 2.40
C LEU A 15 -2.46 6.42 2.68
N GLY A 16 -2.25 7.25 1.66
CA GLY A 16 -2.25 8.71 1.80
C GLY A 16 -3.57 9.24 2.35
N ALA A 17 -4.70 8.76 1.81
CA ALA A 17 -6.05 9.12 2.27
C ALA A 17 -6.28 8.72 3.74
N HIS A 18 -5.77 7.57 4.17
CA HIS A 18 -5.80 7.17 5.57
C HIS A 18 -5.08 8.20 6.46
N PHE A 19 -3.83 8.56 6.15
CA PHE A 19 -3.09 9.57 6.94
C PHE A 19 -3.71 10.96 6.88
N MET A 20 -4.35 11.33 5.77
CA MET A 20 -5.12 12.57 5.65
C MET A 20 -6.29 12.61 6.65
N ARG A 21 -6.97 11.48 6.88
CA ARG A 21 -8.06 11.38 7.87
C ARG A 21 -7.58 11.67 9.30
N TYR A 22 -6.31 11.36 9.61
CA TYR A 22 -5.69 11.64 10.91
C TYR A 22 -4.99 13.01 10.97
N GLY A 23 -5.17 13.87 9.96
CA GLY A 23 -4.56 15.20 9.91
C GLY A 23 -3.05 15.21 9.60
N GLN A 24 -2.47 14.06 9.25
CA GLN A 24 -1.03 13.91 9.02
C GLN A 24 -0.66 14.28 7.57
N MET A 25 -0.69 15.58 7.28
CA MET A 25 -0.56 16.11 5.92
C MET A 25 0.81 15.82 5.28
N PHE A 26 1.90 15.89 6.07
CA PHE A 26 3.25 15.57 5.59
C PHE A 26 3.39 14.10 5.17
N ILE A 27 2.84 13.18 5.97
CA ILE A 27 2.86 11.75 5.69
C ILE A 27 1.99 11.44 4.46
N CYS A 28 0.80 12.05 4.38
CA CYS A 28 -0.06 11.96 3.21
C CYS A 28 0.68 12.36 1.92
N ALA A 29 1.32 13.53 1.91
CA ALA A 29 2.08 14.00 0.76
C ALA A 29 3.21 13.02 0.35
N ALA A 30 3.91 12.44 1.33
CA ALA A 30 4.94 11.44 1.08
C ALA A 30 4.38 10.18 0.39
N TYR A 31 3.24 9.64 0.86
CA TYR A 31 2.60 8.47 0.24
C TYR A 31 2.01 8.79 -1.14
N VAL A 32 1.44 9.98 -1.33
CA VAL A 32 0.91 10.40 -2.64
C VAL A 32 2.02 10.63 -3.67
N GLY A 33 3.17 11.16 -3.23
CA GLY A 33 4.34 11.38 -4.10
C GLY A 33 5.16 10.12 -4.38
N ALA A 34 5.18 9.15 -3.48
CA ALA A 34 5.92 7.89 -3.61
C ALA A 34 5.75 7.14 -4.96
N PRO A 35 4.54 6.99 -5.55
CA PRO A 35 4.39 6.32 -6.84
C PRO A 35 5.10 7.03 -8.00
N LEU A 36 5.42 8.33 -7.89
CA LEU A 36 6.23 9.03 -8.91
C LEU A 36 7.63 8.45 -9.02
N LEU A 37 8.17 7.85 -7.94
CA LEU A 37 9.48 7.17 -7.96
C LEU A 37 9.50 5.95 -8.89
N LEU A 38 8.34 5.38 -9.23
CA LEU A 38 8.25 4.29 -10.22
C LEU A 38 8.67 4.76 -11.63
N MET A 39 8.55 6.06 -11.93
CA MET A 39 8.93 6.62 -13.23
C MET A 39 10.46 6.66 -13.45
N LEU A 40 11.24 6.64 -12.36
CA LEU A 40 12.71 6.65 -12.39
C LEU A 40 13.32 5.30 -12.81
N LYS A 41 12.50 4.23 -12.98
CA LYS A 41 12.90 2.89 -13.46
C LYS A 41 14.11 2.28 -12.71
N HIS A 42 14.28 2.62 -11.43
CA HIS A 42 15.40 2.16 -10.61
C HIS A 42 15.01 1.03 -9.65
N SER A 43 15.67 -0.13 -9.75
CA SER A 43 15.29 -1.35 -9.00
C SER A 43 15.32 -1.17 -7.48
N THR A 44 16.29 -0.44 -6.96
CA THR A 44 16.38 -0.09 -5.53
C THR A 44 15.18 0.73 -5.05
N LEU A 45 14.71 1.70 -5.83
CA LEU A 45 13.57 2.55 -5.45
C LEU A 45 12.28 1.74 -5.42
N THR A 46 12.06 0.86 -6.40
CA THR A 46 10.87 -0.01 -6.37
C THR A 46 10.93 -1.06 -5.28
N ARG A 47 12.12 -1.54 -4.90
CA ARG A 47 12.27 -2.39 -3.71
C ARG A 47 11.95 -1.64 -2.42
N LEU A 48 12.35 -0.37 -2.31
CA LEU A 48 11.97 0.47 -1.18
C LEU A 48 10.44 0.63 -1.10
N LEU A 49 9.79 0.97 -2.23
CA LEU A 49 8.32 1.10 -2.29
C LEU A 49 7.61 -0.21 -1.92
N GLN A 50 8.13 -1.34 -2.38
CA GLN A 50 7.60 -2.66 -2.04
C GLN A 50 7.62 -2.93 -0.53
N ILE A 51 8.76 -2.70 0.12
CA ILE A 51 8.93 -2.90 1.56
C ILE A 51 7.98 -1.98 2.32
N VAL A 52 7.92 -0.70 1.93
CA VAL A 52 7.01 0.27 2.54
C VAL A 52 5.56 -0.17 2.43
N LEU A 53 5.10 -0.63 1.26
CA LEU A 53 3.74 -1.16 1.09
C LEU A 53 3.47 -2.42 1.92
N ALA A 54 4.42 -3.35 1.97
CA ALA A 54 4.27 -4.59 2.74
C ALA A 54 4.16 -4.31 4.25
N VAL A 55 5.04 -3.46 4.77
CA VAL A 55 5.02 -3.02 6.17
C VAL A 55 3.71 -2.27 6.45
N SER A 56 3.32 -1.36 5.57
CA SER A 56 2.09 -0.57 5.74
C SER A 56 0.83 -1.43 5.69
N ALA A 57 0.80 -2.49 4.87
CA ALA A 57 -0.33 -3.41 4.83
C ALA A 57 -0.59 -4.06 6.21
N LEU A 58 0.47 -4.44 6.92
CA LEU A 58 0.36 -5.06 8.24
C LEU A 58 0.14 -4.03 9.34
N PHE A 59 0.96 -2.98 9.39
CA PHE A 59 0.95 -2.01 10.48
C PHE A 59 -0.15 -0.96 10.37
N VAL A 60 -0.48 -0.48 9.16
CA VAL A 60 -1.53 0.52 8.98
C VAL A 60 -2.88 -0.16 8.88
N TRP A 61 -3.05 -1.07 7.90
CA TRP A 61 -4.35 -1.69 7.69
C TRP A 61 -4.66 -2.79 8.69
N GLY A 62 -3.70 -3.65 9.04
CA GLY A 62 -3.91 -4.70 10.04
C GLY A 62 -4.23 -4.15 11.42
N LEU A 63 -3.42 -3.21 11.93
CA LEU A 63 -3.63 -2.60 13.25
C LEU A 63 -4.93 -1.77 13.29
N SER A 64 -5.16 -0.91 12.29
CA SER A 64 -6.42 -0.14 12.22
C SER A 64 -7.65 -1.03 12.08
N SER A 65 -7.55 -2.15 11.35
CA SER A 65 -8.64 -3.13 11.23
C SER A 65 -8.97 -3.72 12.59
N TYR A 66 -7.95 -4.09 13.37
CA TYR A 66 -8.16 -4.62 14.71
C TYR A 66 -8.86 -3.58 15.59
N ASP A 67 -8.35 -2.36 15.65
CA ASP A 67 -8.91 -1.29 16.47
C ASP A 67 -10.37 -0.97 16.10
N TYR A 68 -10.67 -0.86 14.80
CA TYR A 68 -12.04 -0.56 14.36
C TYR A 68 -13.01 -1.72 14.64
N VAL A 69 -12.56 -2.97 14.53
CA VAL A 69 -13.40 -4.14 14.86
C VAL A 69 -13.67 -4.19 16.36
N GLN A 70 -12.64 -4.02 17.20
CA GLN A 70 -12.79 -4.01 18.65
C GLN A 70 -13.72 -2.88 19.11
N MET A 71 -13.55 -1.67 18.54
CA MET A 71 -14.44 -0.55 18.82
C MET A 71 -15.91 -0.86 18.49
N ARG A 72 -16.16 -1.54 17.37
CA ARG A 72 -17.52 -1.92 16.96
C ARG A 72 -18.13 -3.00 17.86
N ILE A 73 -17.33 -3.99 18.26
CA ILE A 73 -17.74 -5.02 19.23
C ILE A 73 -18.12 -4.36 20.56
N ALA A 74 -17.30 -3.44 21.07
CA ALA A 74 -17.55 -2.73 22.32
C ALA A 74 -18.79 -1.82 22.29
N MET A 75 -19.23 -1.42 21.09
CA MET A 75 -20.41 -0.59 20.87
C MET A 75 -21.65 -1.39 20.45
N ASP A 76 -21.62 -2.73 20.56
CA ASP A 76 -22.67 -3.64 20.08
C ASP A 76 -23.11 -3.37 18.63
N MET A 77 -22.17 -2.90 17.80
CA MET A 77 -22.41 -2.56 16.40
C MET A 77 -21.98 -3.70 15.46
N PRO A 78 -22.62 -3.84 14.29
CA PRO A 78 -22.24 -4.85 13.31
C PRO A 78 -20.84 -4.59 12.74
N TRP A 79 -19.92 -5.52 13.00
CA TRP A 79 -18.50 -5.42 12.65
C TRP A 79 -18.08 -6.33 11.48
N TYR A 80 -18.88 -7.36 11.15
CA TYR A 80 -18.56 -8.34 10.10
C TYR A 80 -18.31 -7.73 8.71
N ARG A 81 -19.10 -6.72 8.33
CA ARG A 81 -18.93 -6.04 7.04
C ARG A 81 -17.63 -5.24 7.02
N LEU A 82 -17.31 -4.59 8.13
CA LEU A 82 -16.09 -3.80 8.29
C LEU A 82 -14.85 -4.70 8.23
N SER A 83 -14.84 -5.82 8.96
CA SER A 83 -13.71 -6.75 8.94
C SER A 83 -13.47 -7.30 7.54
N ALA A 84 -14.52 -7.70 6.81
CA ALA A 84 -14.40 -8.16 5.44
C ALA A 84 -13.78 -7.10 4.50
N ILE A 85 -14.23 -5.84 4.59
CA ILE A 85 -13.69 -4.74 3.78
C ILE A 85 -12.22 -4.49 4.12
N MET A 86 -11.88 -4.43 5.41
CA MET A 86 -10.51 -4.16 5.84
C MET A 86 -9.56 -5.30 5.47
N SER A 87 -9.99 -6.55 5.60
CA SER A 87 -9.21 -7.71 5.12
C SER A 87 -8.98 -7.63 3.61
N LEU A 88 -9.98 -7.23 2.82
CA LEU A 88 -9.83 -7.05 1.38
C LEU A 88 -8.85 -5.93 1.04
N VAL A 89 -8.89 -4.80 1.75
CA VAL A 89 -7.96 -3.68 1.57
C VAL A 89 -6.53 -4.11 1.92
N THR A 90 -6.34 -4.87 3.00
CA THR A 90 -5.04 -5.43 3.39
C THR A 90 -4.51 -6.37 2.31
N LEU A 91 -5.33 -7.31 1.84
CA LEU A 91 -4.96 -8.25 0.76
C LEU A 91 -4.61 -7.49 -0.53
N PHE A 92 -5.40 -6.49 -0.92
CA PHE A 92 -5.12 -5.64 -2.07
C PHE A 92 -3.76 -4.96 -1.95
N THR A 93 -3.44 -4.42 -0.76
CA THR A 93 -2.15 -3.74 -0.50
C THR A 93 -0.97 -4.73 -0.56
N VAL A 94 -1.14 -5.95 -0.05
CA VAL A 94 -0.14 -7.03 -0.18
C VAL A 94 0.06 -7.43 -1.64
N LEU A 95 -1.02 -7.61 -2.40
CA LEU A 95 -0.95 -7.92 -3.84
C LEU A 95 -0.26 -6.79 -4.63
N ALA A 96 -0.51 -5.54 -4.26
CA ALA A 96 0.18 -4.38 -4.83
C ALA A 96 1.70 -4.44 -4.56
N SER A 97 2.11 -4.78 -3.32
CA SER A 97 3.52 -4.99 -2.99
C SER A 97 4.14 -6.13 -3.82
N LEU A 98 3.45 -7.26 -3.97
CA LEU A 98 3.94 -8.37 -4.81
C LEU A 98 4.07 -7.97 -6.29
N CYS A 99 3.26 -7.04 -6.79
CA CYS A 99 3.40 -6.52 -8.14
C CYS A 99 4.72 -5.76 -8.38
N CYS A 100 5.34 -5.21 -7.33
CA CYS A 100 6.65 -4.57 -7.41
C CYS A 100 7.76 -5.56 -7.79
N ASN A 101 7.71 -6.81 -7.34
CA ASN A 101 8.70 -7.85 -7.69
C ASN A 101 8.81 -8.03 -9.22
N GLY A 102 7.67 -8.01 -9.92
CA GLY A 102 7.65 -8.14 -11.38
C GLY A 102 8.32 -6.96 -12.11
N LEU A 103 8.28 -5.76 -11.53
CA LEU A 103 8.97 -4.58 -12.07
C LEU A 103 10.47 -4.64 -11.79
N ILE A 104 10.86 -5.03 -10.57
CA ILE A 104 12.27 -5.18 -10.16
C ILE A 104 12.99 -6.20 -11.04
N ALA A 105 12.40 -7.38 -11.25
CA ALA A 105 12.98 -8.43 -12.09
C ALA A 105 13.24 -7.93 -13.52
N LYS A 106 12.33 -7.14 -14.08
CA LYS A 106 12.49 -6.56 -15.42
C LYS A 106 13.62 -5.54 -15.47
N TRP A 107 13.70 -4.64 -14.50
CA TRP A 107 14.72 -3.59 -14.51
C TRP A 107 16.13 -4.14 -14.25
N ASN A 108 16.24 -5.19 -13.43
CA ASN A 108 17.50 -5.91 -13.27
C ASN A 108 17.95 -6.57 -14.58
N LYS A 109 17.01 -7.20 -15.33
CA LYS A 109 17.30 -7.78 -16.65
C LYS A 109 17.70 -6.72 -17.69
N ALA A 110 17.10 -5.52 -17.65
CA ALA A 110 17.47 -4.43 -18.55
C ALA A 110 18.87 -3.87 -18.24
N ARG A 111 19.25 -3.80 -16.96
CA ARG A 111 20.57 -3.35 -16.53
C ARG A 111 21.68 -4.37 -16.82
N SER A 112 21.39 -5.67 -16.86
CA SER A 112 22.38 -6.70 -17.19
C SER A 112 22.69 -6.82 -18.70
N LEU A 113 21.93 -6.13 -19.55
CA LEU A 113 22.08 -6.13 -21.01
C LEU A 113 22.72 -4.83 -21.55
N ALA A 114 23.04 -3.89 -20.66
CA ALA A 114 23.67 -2.60 -20.95
C ALA A 114 25.06 -2.55 -20.31
#